data_AF-A0A412YY93-F1
#
_entry.id   AF-A0A412YY93-F1
#
_cell.length_a   1.000
_cell.length_b   1.000
_cell.length_c   1.000
_cell.angle_alpha   90.00
_cell.angle_beta   90.00
_cell.angle_gamma   90.00
#
_symmetry.space_group_name_H-M   'P 1'
#
loop_
_entity.id
_entity.type
_entity.pdbx_description
1 polymer ?
#
loop_
_entity_poly.entity_id
_entity_poly.type
_entity_poly.pdbx_seq_one_letter_code
_entity_poly.pdbx_strand_id
1 'polypeptide(L)'
;MVVWKNDDELFALMRETLYSSVIGDILDKMNYLHQFLPWRIQPMRENMVVAGRAMTVLEADALETVSEGQNPIMRQSFGLMLEALDDLKKNEVYICTGSSPTYALVGELMCTRMKILGAAGAVVNGFHRDTNGILDLDFPCFSYGRYAQDQGPRGKVIDYRVPIDMEGVKINPGDIVFGDLDGVLVIPKEIEEEVIVRAVEKATGEKMVAEAIKNGMAAKASFDKYGIM
;
A
#
# COMPACT_ATOMS: atom_id res chain seq x y z
N MET A 1 -17.93 11.69 17.04
CA MET A 1 -17.58 10.54 16.18
C MET A 1 -17.24 11.10 14.82
N VAL A 2 -16.07 10.72 14.31
CA VAL A 2 -15.73 10.94 12.91
C VAL A 2 -16.64 10.02 12.09
N VAL A 3 -17.27 10.55 11.05
CA VAL A 3 -18.23 9.80 10.23
C VAL A 3 -17.85 10.01 8.77
N TRP A 4 -17.59 8.92 8.06
CA TRP A 4 -17.48 8.86 6.61
C TRP A 4 -18.62 7.99 6.07
N LYS A 5 -19.13 8.33 4.89
CA LYS A 5 -20.29 7.62 4.28
C LYS A 5 -19.90 6.62 3.21
N ASN A 6 -18.70 6.74 2.68
CA ASN A 6 -18.19 5.95 1.56
C ASN A 6 -16.65 6.00 1.55
N ASP A 7 -16.06 5.20 0.66
CA ASP A 7 -14.61 5.10 0.51
C ASP A 7 -13.95 6.42 0.04
N ASP A 8 -14.65 7.28 -0.71
CA ASP A 8 -14.08 8.59 -1.11
C ASP A 8 -13.83 9.47 0.11
N GLU A 9 -14.84 9.60 0.98
CA GLU A 9 -14.75 10.36 2.24
C GLU A 9 -13.73 9.74 3.19
N LEU A 10 -13.71 8.40 3.28
CA LEU A 10 -12.78 7.68 4.14
C LEU A 10 -11.32 7.92 3.72
N PHE A 11 -10.98 7.68 2.46
CA PHE A 11 -9.59 7.80 2.03
C PHE A 11 -9.12 9.25 1.93
N ALA A 12 -10.02 10.22 1.73
CA ALA A 12 -9.70 11.64 1.89
C ALA A 12 -9.32 11.96 3.34
N LEU A 13 -10.14 11.56 4.31
CA LEU A 13 -9.85 11.74 5.74
C LEU A 13 -8.51 11.10 6.13
N MET A 14 -8.25 9.86 5.69
CA MET A 14 -7.01 9.16 6.00
C MET A 14 -5.79 9.94 5.48
N ARG A 15 -5.82 10.41 4.23
CA ARG A 15 -4.71 11.19 3.64
C ARG A 15 -4.47 12.53 4.32
N GLU A 16 -5.50 13.16 4.86
CA GLU A 16 -5.40 14.48 5.50
C GLU A 16 -4.99 14.42 6.96
N THR A 17 -5.38 13.36 7.68
CA THR A 17 -5.36 13.35 9.15
C THR A 17 -4.45 12.27 9.74
N LEU A 18 -4.25 11.16 9.04
CA LEU A 18 -3.52 10.00 9.57
C LEU A 18 -2.13 9.88 8.95
N TYR A 19 -1.29 9.11 9.63
CA TYR A 19 0.05 8.69 9.22
C TYR A 19 0.26 7.24 9.65
N SER A 20 1.19 6.55 9.02
CA SER A 20 1.34 5.10 9.14
C SER A 20 1.65 4.67 10.58
N SER A 21 2.51 5.42 11.29
CA SER A 21 2.86 5.09 12.69
C SER A 21 1.68 5.19 13.66
N VAL A 22 0.81 6.19 13.56
CA VAL A 22 -0.39 6.26 14.45
C VAL A 22 -1.36 5.13 14.20
N ILE A 23 -1.54 4.71 12.94
CA ILE A 23 -2.38 3.55 12.61
C ILE A 23 -1.73 2.26 13.14
N GLY A 24 -0.42 2.12 12.94
CA GLY A 24 0.39 1.00 13.47
C GLY A 24 0.23 0.84 14.98
N ASP A 25 0.33 1.93 15.74
CA ASP A 25 0.17 1.91 17.19
C ASP A 25 -1.24 1.44 17.63
N ILE A 26 -2.27 1.77 16.85
CA ILE A 26 -3.64 1.29 17.13
C ILE A 26 -3.77 -0.19 16.81
N LEU A 27 -3.21 -0.65 15.69
CA LEU A 27 -3.17 -2.06 15.33
C LEU A 27 -2.46 -2.88 16.40
N ASP A 28 -1.32 -2.40 16.91
CA ASP A 28 -0.59 -3.05 18.00
C ASP A 28 -1.43 -3.17 19.28
N LYS A 29 -2.12 -2.10 19.66
CA LYS A 29 -3.07 -2.12 20.80
C LYS A 29 -4.24 -3.08 20.60
N MET A 30 -4.57 -3.40 19.36
CA MET A 30 -5.60 -4.37 18.96
C MET A 30 -5.03 -5.77 18.74
N ASN A 31 -3.76 -6.01 19.06
CA ASN A 31 -3.04 -7.28 18.91
C ASN A 31 -2.82 -7.72 17.44
N TYR A 32 -2.77 -6.75 16.51
CA TYR A 32 -2.36 -6.93 15.12
C TYR A 32 -0.92 -6.48 14.93
N LEU A 33 0.02 -7.33 15.36
CA LEU A 33 1.44 -6.96 15.55
C LEU A 33 2.31 -7.05 14.28
N HIS A 34 1.73 -7.43 13.13
CA HIS A 34 2.47 -7.78 11.91
C HIS A 34 1.84 -7.17 10.65
N GLN A 35 1.40 -5.91 10.74
CA GLN A 35 0.66 -5.26 9.64
C GLN A 35 1.49 -4.36 8.74
N PHE A 36 2.73 -4.04 9.12
CA PHE A 36 3.65 -3.28 8.26
C PHE A 36 4.25 -4.19 7.17
N LEU A 37 4.13 -3.74 5.92
CA LEU A 37 4.81 -4.35 4.78
C LEU A 37 6.33 -4.15 4.90
N PRO A 38 7.15 -4.89 4.14
CA PRO A 38 8.60 -4.77 4.20
C PRO A 38 9.09 -3.33 4.10
N TRP A 39 9.95 -2.91 5.04
CA TRP A 39 10.49 -1.54 5.13
C TRP A 39 11.17 -1.04 3.85
N ARG A 40 11.60 -1.96 2.98
CA ARG A 40 12.20 -1.63 1.68
C ARG A 40 11.18 -0.99 0.73
N ILE A 41 9.89 -1.19 0.94
CA ILE A 41 8.82 -0.57 0.17
C ILE A 41 8.68 0.89 0.61
N GLN A 42 9.15 1.79 -0.23
CA GLN A 42 9.24 3.22 0.02
C GLN A 42 8.52 4.01 -1.08
N PRO A 43 7.97 5.19 -0.78
CA PRO A 43 7.36 6.05 -1.79
C PRO A 43 8.39 6.55 -2.80
N MET A 44 7.98 6.74 -4.05
CA MET A 44 8.85 7.32 -5.08
C MET A 44 9.23 8.79 -4.83
N ARG A 45 8.41 9.51 -4.07
CA ARG A 45 8.62 10.91 -3.69
C ARG A 45 8.15 11.12 -2.25
N GLU A 46 8.87 11.94 -1.49
CA GLU A 46 8.71 12.08 -0.02
C GLU A 46 7.32 12.53 0.44
N ASN A 47 6.54 13.17 -0.42
CA ASN A 47 5.20 13.67 -0.12
C ASN A 47 4.07 12.74 -0.60
N MET A 48 4.39 11.55 -1.12
CA MET A 48 3.36 10.60 -1.57
C MET A 48 2.66 9.95 -0.38
N VAL A 49 1.34 9.85 -0.49
CA VAL A 49 0.49 9.08 0.42
C VAL A 49 -0.41 8.18 -0.42
N VAL A 50 -0.48 6.90 -0.06
CA VAL A 50 -1.43 5.93 -0.64
C VAL A 50 -2.45 5.56 0.42
N ALA A 51 -3.73 5.59 0.05
CA ALA A 51 -4.84 5.14 0.89
C ALA A 51 -5.95 4.59 -0.01
N GLY A 52 -6.24 3.30 0.09
CA GLY A 52 -7.24 2.65 -0.74
C GLY A 52 -7.47 1.18 -0.43
N ARG A 53 -8.39 0.55 -1.15
CA ARG A 53 -8.73 -0.88 -1.02
C ARG A 53 -7.72 -1.77 -1.74
N ALA A 54 -7.25 -2.84 -1.12
CA ALA A 54 -6.32 -3.77 -1.72
C ALA A 54 -6.95 -4.48 -2.94
N MET A 55 -6.40 -4.25 -4.12
CA MET A 55 -6.56 -5.12 -5.28
C MET A 55 -5.30 -5.97 -5.36
N THR A 56 -5.38 -7.16 -4.77
CA THR A 56 -4.24 -8.06 -4.61
C THR A 56 -3.86 -8.73 -5.92
N VAL A 57 -2.57 -8.79 -6.20
CA VAL A 57 -2.01 -9.40 -7.40
C VAL A 57 -0.88 -10.33 -7.00
N LEU A 58 -0.96 -11.57 -7.46
CA LEU A 58 0.04 -12.60 -7.21
C LEU A 58 0.86 -12.82 -8.47
N GLU A 59 2.15 -12.57 -8.35
CA GLU A 59 3.13 -12.76 -9.40
C GLU A 59 4.07 -13.92 -9.07
N ALA A 60 4.59 -14.57 -10.10
CA ALA A 60 5.61 -15.60 -9.98
C ALA A 60 6.70 -15.40 -11.02
N ASP A 61 7.92 -15.79 -10.65
CA ASP A 61 9.04 -15.83 -11.57
C ASP A 61 8.80 -16.83 -12.71
N ALA A 62 9.14 -16.40 -13.91
CA ALA A 62 9.07 -17.19 -15.12
C ALA A 62 10.39 -17.06 -15.89
N LEU A 63 10.80 -18.14 -16.53
CA LEU A 63 11.89 -18.12 -17.48
C LEU A 63 11.25 -18.18 -18.88
N GLU A 64 11.58 -17.22 -19.73
CA GLU A 64 11.13 -17.07 -21.13
C GLU A 64 9.87 -16.22 -21.34
N THR A 65 9.82 -15.48 -22.46
CA THR A 65 8.74 -14.56 -22.82
C THR A 65 7.37 -15.25 -22.91
N VAL A 66 7.34 -16.49 -23.40
CA VAL A 66 6.15 -17.35 -23.51
C VAL A 66 6.63 -18.80 -23.50
N SER A 67 6.08 -19.64 -22.64
CA SER A 67 6.41 -21.07 -22.56
C SER A 67 5.24 -21.93 -23.06
N GLU A 68 5.53 -23.05 -23.72
CA GLU A 68 4.54 -24.09 -24.07
C GLU A 68 4.12 -24.96 -22.86
N GLY A 69 4.41 -24.50 -21.64
CA GLY A 69 4.04 -25.17 -20.40
C GLY A 69 2.55 -25.55 -20.29
N GLN A 70 2.25 -26.42 -19.33
CA GLN A 70 0.90 -26.96 -19.13
C GLN A 70 -0.10 -25.93 -18.61
N ASN A 71 0.37 -24.94 -17.84
CA ASN A 71 -0.47 -23.85 -17.35
C ASN A 71 -0.73 -22.84 -18.49
N PRO A 72 -1.99 -22.60 -18.90
CA PRO A 72 -2.33 -21.66 -19.97
C PRO A 72 -1.80 -20.23 -19.75
N ILE A 73 -1.64 -19.80 -18.50
CA ILE A 73 -1.10 -18.48 -18.15
C ILE A 73 0.33 -18.31 -18.67
N MET A 74 1.11 -19.39 -18.74
CA MET A 74 2.48 -19.35 -19.25
C MET A 74 2.57 -19.05 -20.74
N ARG A 75 1.45 -19.24 -21.47
CA ARG A 75 1.32 -18.89 -22.89
C ARG A 75 0.94 -17.43 -23.12
N GLN A 76 0.58 -16.71 -22.05
CA GLN A 76 0.18 -15.31 -22.11
C GLN A 76 1.39 -14.41 -21.82
N SER A 77 1.48 -13.29 -22.55
CA SER A 77 2.46 -12.26 -22.21
C SER A 77 2.08 -11.66 -20.86
N PHE A 78 3.04 -11.54 -19.94
CA PHE A 78 2.82 -11.05 -18.55
C PHE A 78 1.83 -11.85 -17.67
N GLY A 79 1.30 -12.98 -18.14
CA GLY A 79 0.25 -13.71 -17.43
C GLY A 79 -1.06 -12.91 -17.40
N LEU A 80 -1.74 -12.88 -16.26
CA LEU A 80 -3.02 -12.17 -16.05
C LEU A 80 -2.86 -10.66 -15.75
N MET A 81 -1.68 -10.08 -16.02
CA MET A 81 -1.35 -8.72 -15.61
C MET A 81 -2.27 -7.68 -16.27
N LEU A 82 -2.60 -7.86 -17.56
CA LEU A 82 -3.43 -6.91 -18.29
C LEU A 82 -4.88 -6.95 -17.80
N GLU A 83 -5.40 -8.15 -17.53
CA GLU A 83 -6.72 -8.37 -16.95
C GLU A 83 -6.81 -7.76 -15.55
N ALA A 84 -5.77 -7.94 -14.73
CA ALA A 84 -5.66 -7.31 -13.42
C ALA A 84 -5.71 -5.77 -13.54
N LEU A 85 -4.94 -5.18 -14.45
CA LEU A 85 -4.94 -3.72 -14.66
C LEU A 85 -6.30 -3.19 -15.10
N ASP A 86 -7.00 -3.89 -15.99
CA ASP A 86 -8.30 -3.47 -16.50
C ASP A 86 -9.44 -3.66 -15.49
N ASP A 87 -9.28 -4.59 -14.55
CA ASP A 87 -10.29 -4.85 -13.54
C ASP A 87 -10.18 -3.94 -12.30
N LEU A 88 -9.10 -3.17 -12.13
CA LEU A 88 -8.98 -2.17 -11.06
C LEU A 88 -10.17 -1.21 -11.02
N LYS A 89 -10.62 -0.90 -9.80
CA LYS A 89 -11.70 0.04 -9.54
C LYS A 89 -11.17 1.32 -8.89
N LYS A 90 -12.01 2.35 -8.91
CA LYS A 90 -11.74 3.61 -8.20
C LYS A 90 -11.43 3.32 -6.73
N ASN A 91 -10.43 4.02 -6.19
CA ASN A 91 -9.91 3.90 -4.83
C ASN A 91 -9.27 2.55 -4.49
N GLU A 92 -9.02 1.67 -5.46
CA GLU A 92 -8.22 0.47 -5.23
C GLU A 92 -6.72 0.78 -5.32
N VAL A 93 -5.91 0.03 -4.59
CA VAL A 93 -4.45 0.02 -4.65
C VAL A 93 -4.02 -1.28 -5.29
N TYR A 94 -3.29 -1.20 -6.40
CA TYR A 94 -2.65 -2.36 -6.99
C TYR A 94 -1.55 -2.85 -6.06
N ILE A 95 -1.75 -3.99 -5.40
CA ILE A 95 -0.79 -4.53 -4.43
C ILE A 95 -0.22 -5.87 -4.90
N CYS A 96 1.05 -5.88 -5.30
CA CYS A 96 1.68 -7.02 -5.97
C CYS A 96 2.82 -7.65 -5.17
N THR A 97 2.87 -8.98 -5.14
CA THR A 97 3.94 -9.77 -4.49
C THR A 97 4.13 -11.12 -5.16
N GLY A 98 5.18 -11.87 -4.77
CA GLY A 98 5.40 -13.27 -5.11
C GLY A 98 6.59 -13.54 -6.05
N SER A 99 7.13 -12.49 -6.69
CA SER A 99 8.34 -12.54 -7.52
C SER A 99 9.64 -12.39 -6.72
N SER A 100 10.75 -12.88 -7.27
CA SER A 100 12.08 -12.45 -6.80
C SER A 100 12.35 -10.98 -7.16
N PRO A 101 13.19 -10.27 -6.39
CA PRO A 101 13.53 -8.87 -6.68
C PRO A 101 14.59 -8.79 -7.80
N THR A 102 14.30 -9.37 -8.97
CA THR A 102 15.21 -9.45 -10.12
C THR A 102 14.71 -8.71 -11.36
N TYR A 103 13.53 -8.08 -11.28
CA TYR A 103 12.92 -7.22 -12.29
C TYR A 103 11.93 -6.23 -11.66
N ALA A 104 11.43 -5.28 -12.45
CA ALA A 104 10.39 -4.33 -12.03
C ALA A 104 8.99 -4.91 -12.24
N LEU A 105 8.11 -4.73 -11.25
CA LEU A 105 6.73 -5.22 -11.22
C LEU A 105 5.71 -4.19 -11.68
N VAL A 106 6.14 -2.93 -11.84
CA VAL A 106 5.29 -1.83 -12.29
C VAL A 106 6.10 -0.83 -13.13
N GLY A 107 5.45 -0.22 -14.11
CA GLY A 107 6.02 0.81 -14.98
C GLY A 107 5.00 1.86 -15.39
N GLU A 108 5.42 2.83 -16.20
CA GLU A 108 4.63 4.02 -16.54
C GLU A 108 3.27 3.69 -17.17
N LEU A 109 3.23 2.77 -18.14
CA LEU A 109 1.98 2.41 -18.81
C LEU A 109 0.96 1.77 -17.86
N MET A 110 1.45 0.97 -16.91
CA MET A 110 0.61 0.37 -15.88
C MET A 110 0.02 1.46 -14.98
N CYS A 111 0.87 2.34 -14.43
CA CYS A 111 0.43 3.46 -13.61
C CYS A 111 -0.52 4.42 -14.35
N THR A 112 -0.30 4.62 -15.66
CA THR A 112 -1.20 5.42 -16.50
C THR A 112 -2.60 4.83 -16.53
N ARG A 113 -2.73 3.51 -16.75
CA ARG A 113 -4.01 2.82 -16.75
C ARG A 113 -4.68 2.88 -15.38
N MET A 114 -3.93 2.60 -14.31
CA MET A 114 -4.41 2.68 -12.93
C MET A 114 -4.97 4.08 -12.61
N LYS A 115 -4.25 5.14 -12.99
CA LYS A 115 -4.68 6.53 -12.79
C LYS A 115 -5.97 6.83 -13.55
N ILE A 116 -6.11 6.39 -14.80
CA ILE A 116 -7.33 6.57 -15.60
C ILE A 116 -8.55 5.92 -14.92
N LEU A 117 -8.37 4.76 -14.27
CA LEU A 117 -9.43 4.06 -13.55
C LEU A 117 -9.74 4.66 -12.17
N GLY A 118 -8.98 5.66 -11.73
CA GLY A 118 -9.13 6.28 -10.42
C GLY A 118 -8.59 5.42 -9.28
N ALA A 119 -7.66 4.51 -9.56
CA ALA A 119 -6.93 3.78 -8.53
C ALA A 119 -6.18 4.75 -7.61
N ALA A 120 -6.03 4.38 -6.34
CA ALA A 120 -5.40 5.20 -5.31
C ALA A 120 -3.86 5.14 -5.33
N GLY A 121 -3.27 4.11 -5.96
CA GLY A 121 -1.82 3.95 -6.05
C GLY A 121 -1.40 2.54 -6.43
N ALA A 122 -0.08 2.32 -6.43
CA ALA A 122 0.54 1.01 -6.56
C ALA A 122 1.51 0.75 -5.40
N VAL A 123 1.47 -0.46 -4.85
CA VAL A 123 2.39 -0.96 -3.82
C VAL A 123 2.93 -2.29 -4.30
N VAL A 124 4.23 -2.37 -4.57
CA VAL A 124 4.83 -3.59 -5.12
C VAL A 124 5.96 -4.10 -4.22
N ASN A 125 5.96 -5.40 -3.96
CA ASN A 125 7.03 -6.10 -3.25
C ASN A 125 8.21 -6.38 -4.20
N GLY A 126 8.80 -5.31 -4.72
CA GLY A 126 9.81 -5.35 -5.76
C GLY A 126 10.07 -3.95 -6.32
N PHE A 127 10.63 -3.87 -7.52
CA PHE A 127 11.02 -2.57 -8.10
C PHE A 127 9.95 -1.97 -9.01
N HIS A 128 10.03 -0.67 -9.24
CA HIS A 128 9.37 0.00 -10.36
C HIS A 128 10.39 0.34 -11.46
N ARG A 129 9.90 0.61 -12.67
CA ARG A 129 10.68 1.22 -13.76
C ARG A 129 9.97 2.46 -14.31
N ASP A 130 10.59 3.13 -15.28
CA ASP A 130 10.04 4.31 -15.95
C ASP A 130 9.76 5.48 -14.97
N THR A 131 10.69 5.67 -14.02
CA THR A 131 10.55 6.59 -12.88
C THR A 131 10.05 7.98 -13.27
N ASN A 132 10.62 8.60 -14.30
CA ASN A 132 10.23 9.96 -14.71
C ASN A 132 8.77 10.00 -15.17
N GLY A 133 8.35 9.03 -15.99
CA GLY A 133 6.97 8.93 -16.45
C GLY A 133 5.98 8.76 -15.30
N ILE A 134 6.29 7.88 -14.33
CA ILE A 134 5.45 7.72 -13.14
C ILE A 134 5.39 9.00 -12.29
N LEU A 135 6.51 9.70 -12.13
CA LEU A 135 6.56 10.97 -11.38
C LEU A 135 5.75 12.09 -12.05
N ASP A 136 5.71 12.12 -13.38
CA ASP A 136 4.92 13.08 -14.17
C ASP A 136 3.42 12.78 -14.09
N LEU A 137 3.04 11.53 -13.84
CA LEU A 137 1.65 11.15 -13.58
C LEU A 137 1.15 11.63 -12.21
N ASP A 138 2.00 12.06 -11.28
CA ASP A 138 1.59 12.39 -9.90
C ASP A 138 0.72 11.26 -9.28
N PHE A 139 1.13 10.01 -9.51
CA PHE A 139 0.43 8.81 -9.07
C PHE A 139 1.22 8.16 -7.92
N PRO A 140 0.61 7.88 -6.75
CA PRO A 140 1.31 7.24 -5.65
C PRO A 140 1.84 5.86 -6.04
N CYS A 141 3.15 5.67 -5.96
CA CYS A 141 3.80 4.40 -6.25
C CYS A 141 4.87 4.11 -5.18
N PHE A 142 4.78 2.92 -4.59
CA PHE A 142 5.60 2.43 -3.50
C PHE A 142 6.26 1.12 -3.90
N SER A 143 7.57 1.04 -3.71
CA SER A 143 8.41 -0.06 -4.22
C SER A 143 9.77 -0.07 -3.52
N TYR A 144 10.64 -1.01 -3.88
CA TYR A 144 12.05 -1.04 -3.46
C TYR A 144 12.92 0.06 -4.08
N GLY A 145 12.35 0.88 -4.96
CA GLY A 145 13.05 1.87 -5.77
C GLY A 145 13.07 1.49 -7.24
N ARG A 146 13.93 2.17 -8.00
CA ARG A 146 13.98 2.07 -9.46
C ARG A 146 14.87 0.92 -9.92
N TYR A 147 14.41 0.14 -10.89
CA TYR A 147 15.22 -0.85 -11.59
C TYR A 147 14.70 -1.07 -13.01
N ALA A 148 15.55 -0.94 -14.03
CA ALA A 148 15.10 -0.89 -15.42
C ALA A 148 14.66 -2.24 -16.01
N GLN A 149 14.96 -3.35 -15.33
CA GLN A 149 14.80 -4.68 -15.90
C GLN A 149 13.32 -5.07 -16.07
N ASP A 150 12.93 -5.38 -17.31
CA ASP A 150 11.55 -5.72 -17.68
C ASP A 150 11.03 -7.06 -17.09
N GLN A 151 9.75 -7.04 -16.72
CA GLN A 151 8.96 -8.19 -16.28
C GLN A 151 8.65 -9.18 -17.41
N GLY A 152 8.44 -8.72 -18.64
CA GLY A 152 7.87 -9.54 -19.73
C GLY A 152 8.46 -10.94 -19.93
N PRO A 153 9.80 -11.10 -19.94
CA PRO A 153 10.46 -12.40 -20.06
C PRO A 153 10.78 -13.09 -18.72
N ARG A 154 10.42 -12.49 -17.58
CA ARG A 154 10.89 -12.86 -16.23
C ARG A 154 9.80 -13.11 -15.21
N GLY A 155 8.61 -12.58 -15.42
CA GLY A 155 7.52 -12.61 -14.46
C GLY A 155 6.18 -12.83 -15.14
N LYS A 156 5.28 -13.49 -14.42
CA LYS A 156 3.89 -13.72 -14.81
C LYS A 156 2.99 -13.43 -13.63
N VAL A 157 2.00 -12.57 -13.80
CA VAL A 157 0.87 -12.53 -12.87
C VAL A 157 0.10 -13.84 -13.02
N ILE A 158 0.04 -14.62 -11.95
CA ILE A 158 -0.59 -15.94 -11.93
C ILE A 158 -2.00 -15.90 -11.36
N ASP A 159 -2.34 -14.88 -10.57
CA ASP A 159 -3.67 -14.67 -10.04
C ASP A 159 -3.87 -13.22 -9.58
N TYR A 160 -5.12 -12.80 -9.39
CA TYR A 160 -5.48 -11.49 -8.81
C TYR A 160 -6.81 -11.58 -8.07
N ARG A 161 -7.05 -10.66 -7.13
CA ARG A 161 -8.17 -10.72 -6.17
C ARG A 161 -8.21 -12.02 -5.35
N VAL A 162 -7.04 -12.54 -5.02
CA VAL A 162 -6.87 -13.65 -4.07
C VAL A 162 -6.10 -13.18 -2.84
N PRO A 163 -6.27 -13.81 -1.67
CA PRO A 163 -5.40 -13.54 -0.53
C PRO A 163 -3.93 -13.77 -0.89
N ILE A 164 -3.05 -12.83 -0.54
CA ILE A 164 -1.61 -12.91 -0.75
C ILE A 164 -0.86 -12.77 0.59
N ASP A 165 0.36 -13.28 0.61
CA ASP A 165 1.33 -13.06 1.69
C ASP A 165 2.47 -12.17 1.15
N MET A 166 2.78 -11.10 1.89
CA MET A 166 3.90 -10.22 1.59
C MET A 166 4.87 -10.24 2.77
N GLU A 167 5.79 -11.22 2.74
CA GLU A 167 6.80 -11.44 3.79
C GLU A 167 6.19 -11.59 5.20
N GLY A 168 5.10 -12.36 5.32
CA GLY A 168 4.41 -12.62 6.59
C GLY A 168 3.23 -11.69 6.88
N VAL A 169 2.98 -10.68 6.06
CA VAL A 169 1.76 -9.87 6.13
C VAL A 169 0.70 -10.47 5.20
N LYS A 170 -0.39 -10.95 5.78
CA LYS A 170 -1.55 -11.41 5.01
C LYS A 170 -2.37 -10.22 4.51
N ILE A 171 -2.72 -10.25 3.23
CA ILE A 171 -3.50 -9.20 2.56
C ILE A 171 -4.65 -9.85 1.80
N ASN A 172 -5.89 -9.53 2.18
CA ASN A 172 -7.08 -9.97 1.47
C ASN A 172 -7.55 -8.88 0.51
N PRO A 173 -8.24 -9.25 -0.59
CA PRO A 173 -8.92 -8.28 -1.44
C PRO A 173 -9.89 -7.42 -0.61
N GLY A 174 -9.75 -6.10 -0.72
CA GLY A 174 -10.61 -5.13 -0.02
C GLY A 174 -10.13 -4.69 1.37
N ASP A 175 -9.07 -5.26 1.91
CA ASP A 175 -8.36 -4.70 3.07
C ASP A 175 -7.87 -3.28 2.74
N ILE A 176 -7.68 -2.42 3.74
CA ILE A 176 -7.17 -1.07 3.48
C ILE A 176 -5.64 -1.10 3.44
N VAL A 177 -5.07 -0.55 2.38
CA VAL A 177 -3.64 -0.25 2.26
C VAL A 177 -3.45 1.23 2.55
N PHE A 178 -2.62 1.54 3.54
CA PHE A 178 -2.20 2.90 3.84
C PHE A 178 -0.68 2.99 3.83
N GLY A 179 -0.13 4.01 3.20
CA GLY A 179 1.30 4.25 3.22
C GLY A 179 1.67 5.71 3.02
N ASP A 180 2.77 6.11 3.64
CA ASP A 180 3.36 7.43 3.61
C ASP A 180 4.90 7.31 3.64
N LEU A 181 5.60 8.38 4.02
CA LEU A 181 7.07 8.40 4.05
C LEU A 181 7.68 7.31 4.94
N ASP A 182 7.00 6.91 6.01
CA ASP A 182 7.56 5.96 6.98
C ASP A 182 7.34 4.49 6.59
N GLY A 183 6.47 4.24 5.61
CA GLY A 183 6.25 2.92 5.04
C GLY A 183 4.80 2.65 4.69
N VAL A 184 4.46 1.36 4.55
CA VAL A 184 3.12 0.89 4.16
C VAL A 184 2.64 -0.15 5.15
N LEU A 185 1.36 -0.10 5.50
CA LEU A 185 0.69 -1.09 6.33
C LEU A 185 -0.66 -1.51 5.74
N VAL A 186 -1.17 -2.62 6.26
CA VAL A 186 -2.46 -3.21 5.86
C VAL A 186 -3.40 -3.29 7.06
N ILE A 187 -4.58 -2.69 6.93
CA ILE A 187 -5.66 -2.76 7.92
C ILE A 187 -6.69 -3.80 7.42
N PRO A 188 -6.88 -4.92 8.14
CA PRO A 188 -7.89 -5.91 7.78
C PRO A 188 -9.30 -5.30 7.77
N LYS A 189 -10.09 -5.67 6.76
CA LYS A 189 -11.44 -5.13 6.55
C LYS A 189 -12.36 -5.30 7.76
N GLU A 190 -12.19 -6.39 8.51
CA GLU A 190 -13.05 -6.72 9.65
C GLU A 190 -12.90 -5.76 10.83
N ILE A 191 -11.78 -5.03 10.91
CA ILE A 191 -11.46 -4.13 12.03
C ILE A 191 -11.23 -2.67 11.60
N GLU A 192 -11.41 -2.37 10.32
CA GLU A 192 -11.03 -1.08 9.75
C GLU A 192 -11.70 0.12 10.42
N GLU A 193 -13.01 0.02 10.71
CA GLU A 193 -13.76 1.11 11.32
C GLU A 193 -13.22 1.46 12.71
N GLU A 194 -12.98 0.45 13.54
CA GLU A 194 -12.45 0.62 14.89
C GLU A 194 -11.02 1.18 14.86
N VAL A 195 -10.17 0.67 13.96
CA VAL A 195 -8.79 1.16 13.78
C VAL A 195 -8.79 2.63 13.39
N ILE A 196 -9.58 3.01 12.38
CA ILE A 196 -9.60 4.37 11.85
C ILE A 196 -10.14 5.36 12.88
N VAL A 197 -11.24 5.03 13.57
CA VAL A 197 -11.80 5.89 14.64
C VAL A 197 -10.75 6.14 15.72
N ARG A 198 -10.11 5.08 16.23
CA ARG A 198 -9.07 5.20 17.27
C ARG A 198 -7.83 5.93 16.78
N ALA A 199 -7.44 5.74 15.52
CA ALA A 199 -6.30 6.43 14.93
C ALA A 199 -6.55 7.94 14.81
N VAL A 200 -7.76 8.37 14.42
CA VAL A 200 -8.10 9.80 14.37
C VAL A 200 -8.13 10.42 15.77
N GLU A 201 -8.69 9.70 16.75
CA GLU A 201 -8.69 10.14 18.16
C GLU A 201 -7.25 10.29 18.68
N LYS A 202 -6.39 9.30 18.43
CA LYS A 202 -4.98 9.34 18.84
C LYS A 202 -4.21 10.46 18.14
N ALA A 203 -4.34 10.61 16.82
CA ALA A 203 -3.68 11.68 16.06
C ALA A 203 -4.10 13.08 16.55
N THR A 204 -5.36 13.26 16.94
CA THR A 204 -5.84 14.52 17.53
C THR A 204 -5.24 14.76 18.92
N GLY A 205 -5.18 13.70 19.75
CA GLY A 205 -4.55 13.78 21.07
C GLY A 205 -3.05 14.07 21.01
N GLU A 206 -2.33 13.49 20.06
CA GLU A 206 -0.90 13.73 19.83
C GLU A 206 -0.61 15.19 19.49
N LYS A 207 -1.46 15.87 18.72
CA LYS A 207 -1.31 17.31 18.45
C LYS A 207 -1.35 18.13 19.74
N MET A 208 -2.29 17.84 20.64
CA MET A 208 -2.38 18.53 21.93
C MET A 208 -1.19 18.24 22.83
N VAL A 209 -0.73 16.98 22.86
CA VAL A 209 0.44 16.54 23.63
C VAL A 209 1.70 17.19 23.11
N ALA A 210 1.89 17.24 21.79
CA ALA A 210 3.01 17.90 21.15
C ALA A 210 3.06 19.39 21.49
N GLU A 211 1.92 20.09 21.49
CA GLU A 211 1.85 21.49 21.93
C GLU A 211 2.22 21.66 23.41
N ALA A 212 1.71 20.79 24.30
CA ALA A 212 2.06 20.84 25.72
C ALA A 212 3.57 20.63 25.96
N ILE A 213 4.18 19.68 25.25
CA ILE A 213 5.62 19.40 25.32
C ILE A 213 6.43 20.58 24.76
N LYS A 214 6.04 21.14 23.61
CA LYS A 214 6.67 22.35 23.03
C LYS A 214 6.59 23.56 23.98
N ASN A 215 5.53 23.64 24.78
CA ASN A 215 5.35 24.65 25.83
C ASN A 215 6.06 24.32 27.16
N GLY A 216 6.91 23.30 27.19
CA GLY A 216 7.79 22.99 28.33
C GLY A 216 7.27 21.92 29.30
N MET A 217 6.14 21.25 29.00
CA MET A 217 5.73 20.08 29.79
C MET A 217 6.73 18.93 29.60
N ALA A 218 7.20 18.34 30.69
CA ALA A 218 8.08 17.18 30.64
C ALA A 218 7.37 15.95 30.03
N ALA A 219 8.08 15.18 29.20
CA ALA A 219 7.52 14.02 28.49
C ALA A 219 6.84 13.00 29.42
N LYS A 220 7.46 12.67 30.57
CA LYS A 220 6.88 11.76 31.56
C LYS A 220 5.58 12.30 32.17
N ALA A 221 5.55 13.58 32.52
CA ALA A 221 4.35 14.22 33.07
C ALA A 221 3.22 14.30 32.03
N SER A 222 3.57 14.53 30.76
CA SER A 222 2.62 14.49 29.66
C SER A 222 2.01 13.09 29.50
N PHE A 223 2.85 12.05 29.47
CA PHE A 223 2.37 10.67 29.36
C PHE A 223 1.48 10.27 30.54
N ASP A 224 1.86 10.61 31.78
CA ASP A 224 1.07 10.31 32.97
C ASP A 224 -0.30 11.02 32.96
N LYS A 225 -0.39 12.18 32.30
CA LYS A 225 -1.63 12.96 32.18
C LYS A 225 -2.52 12.52 31.03
N TYR A 226 -1.95 12.26 29.86
CA TYR A 226 -2.69 12.06 28.61
C TYR A 226 -2.71 10.60 28.14
N GLY A 227 -1.80 9.75 28.61
CA GLY A 227 -1.66 8.36 28.15
C GLY A 227 -1.18 8.22 26.70
N ILE A 228 -0.60 9.29 26.14
CA ILE A 228 -0.17 9.40 24.74
C ILE A 228 1.29 9.85 24.73
N MET A 229 2.10 9.19 23.91
CA MET A 229 3.47 9.52 23.56
C MET A 229 3.73 9.07 22.14
#